data_AF-A0AAP3A7G9-F1
#
_entry.id   AF-A0AAP3A7G9-F1
#
_cell.length_a   1.000
_cell.length_b   1.000
_cell.length_c   1.000
_cell.angle_alpha   90.00
_cell.angle_beta   90.00
_cell.angle_gamma   90.00
#
_symmetry.space_group_name_H-M   'P 1'
#
loop_
_entity.id
_entity.type
_entity.pdbx_description
1 polymer ?
#
loop_
_entity_poly.entity_id
_entity_poly.type
_entity_poly.pdbx_seq_one_letter_code
_entity_poly.pdbx_strand_id
1 'polypeptide(L)' 'NVTHAQKLMEEQAENLFSRGAEILILGCTEIPIILSQAVKDQPLRYIDSTASLVRAGIKWYENRIGKDQHLTQ' A
#
# COMPACT_ATOMS: atom_id res chain seq x y z
N ASN A 1 17.42 4.09 12.09
CA ASN A 1 16.76 2.93 12.72
C ASN A 1 15.29 2.94 12.27
N VAL A 2 14.75 1.79 11.85
CA VAL A 2 13.35 1.60 11.40
C VAL A 2 12.32 2.15 12.39
N THR A 3 12.50 1.94 13.70
CA THR A 3 11.59 2.44 14.74
C THR A 3 11.47 3.97 14.72
N HIS A 4 12.54 4.68 14.38
CA HIS A 4 12.50 6.14 14.26
C HIS A 4 11.70 6.58 13.02
N ALA A 5 11.88 5.90 11.90
CA ALA A 5 11.10 6.17 10.68
C ALA A 5 9.61 5.89 10.89
N GLN A 6 9.27 4.82 11.61
CA GLN A 6 7.88 4.50 11.98
C GLN A 6 7.23 5.63 12.75
N LYS A 7 7.86 6.06 13.86
CA LYS A 7 7.36 7.16 14.68
C LYS A 7 7.12 8.43 13.86
N LEU A 8 8.10 8.83 13.05
CA LEU A 8 7.97 10.03 12.22
C LEU A 8 6.80 9.91 11.22
N MET A 9 6.64 8.75 10.58
CA MET A 9 5.58 8.55 9.59
C MET A 9 4.19 8.44 10.22
N GLU A 10 4.07 7.85 11.41
CA GLU A 10 2.82 7.80 12.17
C GLU A 10 2.35 9.21 12.56
N GLU A 11 3.26 10.04 13.07
CA GLU A 11 2.98 11.45 13.37
C GLU A 11 2.50 12.21 12.12
N GLN A 12 3.12 11.97 10.95
CA GLN A 12 2.67 12.61 9.71
C GLN A 12 1.30 12.08 9.23
N ALA A 13 1.05 10.77 9.37
CA ALA A 13 -0.24 10.20 9.02
C ALA A 13 -1.37 10.80 9.88
N GLU A 14 -1.18 10.86 11.20
CA GLU A 14 -2.12 11.49 12.13
C GLU A 14 -2.36 12.96 11.80
N ASN A 15 -1.30 13.72 11.45
CA ASN A 15 -1.43 15.11 11.03
C ASN A 15 -2.26 15.27 9.74
N LEU A 16 -2.16 14.34 8.79
CA LEU A 16 -2.98 14.40 7.58
C LEU A 16 -4.44 14.04 7.88
N PHE A 17 -4.68 13.06 8.74
CA PHE A 17 -6.02 12.69 9.17
C PHE A 17 -6.70 13.80 9.99
N SER A 18 -5.98 14.46 10.89
CA SER A 18 -6.51 15.58 11.68
C SER A 18 -6.86 16.80 10.82
N ARG A 19 -6.24 16.92 9.64
CA ARG A 19 -6.55 17.92 8.61
C ARG A 19 -7.72 17.51 7.69
N GLY A 20 -8.36 16.37 7.95
CA GLY A 20 -9.54 15.92 7.23
C GLY A 20 -9.27 14.98 6.06
N ALA A 21 -8.05 14.45 5.92
CA ALA A 21 -7.86 13.33 4.99
C ALA A 21 -8.71 12.13 5.47
N GLU A 22 -9.49 11.53 4.59
CA GLU A 22 -10.30 10.35 4.92
C GLU A 22 -9.49 9.06 4.71
N ILE A 23 -8.61 9.08 3.71
CA ILE A 23 -7.74 7.97 3.29
C ILE A 23 -6.37 8.54 2.92
N LEU A 24 -5.29 7.80 3.18
CA LEU A 24 -3.93 8.13 2.76
C LEU A 24 -3.45 7.23 1.63
N ILE A 25 -2.90 7.83 0.58
CA ILE A 25 -2.17 7.09 -0.46
C ILE A 25 -0.72 6.93 -0.01
N LEU A 26 -0.27 5.69 0.16
CA LEU A 26 1.12 5.37 0.45
C LEU A 26 1.92 5.44 -0.86
N GLY A 27 2.24 6.67 -1.26
CA GLY A 27 2.75 7.01 -2.60
C GLY A 27 4.22 6.69 -2.86
N CYS A 28 4.98 6.25 -1.86
CA CYS A 28 6.36 5.78 -2.02
C CYS A 28 6.44 4.31 -1.60
N THR A 29 7.25 3.52 -2.31
CA THR A 29 7.31 2.05 -2.17
C THR A 29 7.76 1.56 -0.79
N GLU A 30 8.48 2.39 -0.03
CA GLU A 30 8.97 2.10 1.32
C GLU A 30 7.92 2.35 2.40
N ILE A 31 6.96 3.25 2.15
CA ILE A 31 5.99 3.69 3.16
C ILE A 31 5.07 2.54 3.60
N PRO A 32 4.56 1.66 2.71
CA PRO A 32 3.83 0.47 3.14
C PRO A 32 4.61 -0.43 4.10
N ILE A 33 5.93 -0.49 3.99
CA ILE A 33 6.79 -1.27 4.89
C ILE A 33 6.91 -0.57 6.24
N ILE A 34 7.20 0.73 6.22
CA ILE A 34 7.35 1.55 7.43
C ILE A 34 6.04 1.53 8.24
N LEU A 35 4.90 1.83 7.60
CA LEU A 35 3.58 1.90 8.23
C LEU A 35 2.84 0.54 8.28
N SER A 36 3.55 -0.58 8.11
CA SER A 36 2.93 -1.90 7.95
C SER A 36 1.98 -2.30 9.09
N GLN A 37 2.26 -1.90 10.34
CA GLN A 37 1.36 -2.18 11.46
C GLN A 37 0.10 -1.31 11.41
N ALA A 38 0.23 0.01 11.20
CA ALA A 38 -0.91 0.91 11.06
C ALA A 38 -1.85 0.49 9.91
N VAL A 39 -1.28 0.01 8.79
CA VAL A 39 -2.05 -0.53 7.66
C VAL A 39 -2.79 -1.81 8.05
N LYS A 40 -2.19 -2.71 8.83
CA LYS A 40 -2.87 -3.92 9.33
C LYS A 40 -4.01 -3.59 10.27
N ASP A 41 -3.82 -2.61 11.15
CA ASP A 41 -4.81 -2.25 12.17
C ASP A 41 -6.02 -1.53 11.56
N GLN A 42 -5.82 -0.71 10.53
CA GLN A 42 -6.87 0.10 9.89
C GLN A 42 -6.75 0.10 8.35
N PRO A 43 -6.91 -1.06 7.69
CA PRO A 43 -6.60 -1.21 6.26
C PRO A 43 -7.43 -0.31 5.33
N LEU A 44 -8.65 0.06 5.73
CA LEU A 44 -9.53 0.92 4.94
C LEU A 44 -9.07 2.39 4.89
N ARG A 45 -8.14 2.81 5.75
CA ARG A 45 -7.62 4.18 5.79
C ARG A 45 -6.41 4.39 4.87
N TYR A 46 -5.93 3.34 4.20
CA TYR A 46 -4.71 3.38 3.42
C TYR A 46 -4.87 2.75 2.04
N ILE A 47 -4.24 3.36 1.04
CA ILE A 47 -4.09 2.79 -0.31
C ILE A 47 -2.61 2.60 -0.59
N ASP A 48 -2.18 1.34 -0.69
CA ASP A 48 -0.81 0.98 -1.07
C ASP A 48 -0.62 1.12 -2.60
N SER A 49 0.26 2.03 -3.01
CA SER A 49 0.59 2.25 -4.43
C SER A 49 1.30 1.06 -5.07
N THR A 50 2.21 0.41 -4.34
CA THR A 50 2.93 -0.79 -4.79
C THR A 50 1.94 -1.93 -5.05
N ALA A 51 1.09 -2.23 -4.06
CA ALA A 51 0.09 -3.30 -4.21
C ALA A 51 -0.92 -2.98 -5.33
N SER A 52 -1.26 -1.69 -5.51
CA SER A 52 -2.12 -1.25 -6.61
C SER A 52 -1.47 -1.51 -7.98
N LEU A 53 -0.19 -1.18 -8.13
CA LEU A 53 0.57 -1.46 -9.35
C LEU A 53 0.69 -2.96 -9.62
N VAL A 54 0.95 -3.78 -8.58
CA VAL A 54 0.99 -5.24 -8.70
C VAL A 54 -0.33 -5.80 -9.19
N ARG A 55 -1.47 -5.40 -8.58
CA ARG A 55 -2.80 -5.84 -9.03
C ARG A 55 -3.08 -5.45 -10.48
N ALA A 56 -2.68 -4.25 -10.88
CA ALA A 56 -2.81 -3.80 -12.27
C ALA A 56 -1.95 -4.65 -13.23
N GLY A 57 -0.72 -4.98 -12.83
CA GLY A 57 0.19 -5.84 -13.60
C GLY A 57 -0.35 -7.26 -13.76
N ILE A 58 -0.89 -7.87 -12.68
CA ILE A 58 -1.54 -9.19 -12.73
C ILE A 58 -2.73 -9.15 -13.68
N LYS A 59 -3.61 -8.16 -13.54
CA LYS A 59 -4.79 -8.01 -14.42
C LYS A 59 -4.38 -7.84 -15.88
N TRP A 60 -3.34 -7.04 -16.15
CA TRP A 60 -2.79 -6.87 -17.50
C TRP A 60 -2.29 -8.19 -18.07
N TYR A 61 -1.57 -8.97 -17.26
CA TYR A 61 -1.03 -10.27 -17.64
C TYR A 61 -2.15 -11.27 -17.95
N GLU A 62 -3.10 -11.45 -17.03
CA GLU A 62 -4.26 -12.35 -17.20
C GLU A 62 -5.06 -12.04 -18.47
N ASN A 63 -5.28 -10.75 -18.76
CA ASN A 63 -5.98 -10.32 -19.97
C ASN A 63 -5.22 -10.64 -21.26
N ARG A 64 -3.88 -10.78 -21.19
CA ARG A 64 -3.03 -11.05 -22.34
C ARG A 64 -2.85 -12.53 -22.64
N ILE A 65 -2.74 -13.36 -21.59
CA ILE A 65 -2.49 -14.81 -21.72
C ILE A 65 -3.75 -15.68 -21.63
N GLY A 66 -4.87 -15.13 -21.15
CA GLY A 66 -6.07 -15.88 -20.81
C GLY A 66 -5.99 -16.44 -19.39
N LYS A 67 -7.09 -16.34 -18.62
CA LYS A 67 -7.12 -16.71 -17.18
C LYS A 67 -6.74 -18.16 -16.88
N ASP A 68 -6.91 -19.05 -17.85
CA ASP A 68 -6.76 -20.51 -17.67
C ASP A 68 -5.35 -21.03 -18.00
N GLN A 69 -4.45 -20.18 -18.51
CA GLN A 69 -3.03 -20.52 -18.62
C GLN A 69 -2.31 -20.13 -17.32
N HIS A 70 -2.65 -20.83 -16.23
CA HIS A 70 -1.90 -20.72 -14.99
C HIS A 70 -0.41 -21.03 -15.25
N LEU A 71 0.46 -20.34 -14.50
CA LEU A 71 1.91 -20.53 -14.48
C LEU A 71 2.23 -21.94 -13.94
N THR A 72 1.90 -22.99 -14.70
CA THR A 72 2.44 -24.33 -14.54
C THR A 72 3.72 -24.41 -15.35
N GLN A 73 4.75 -23.74 -14.87
CA GLN A 73 6.16 -24.11 -15.05
C GLN A 73 6.91 -23.75 -13.78
#